data_AF-A0A0C3ETD8-F1
#
_entry.id   AF-A0A0C3ETD8-F1
#
_cell.length_a   1.000
_cell.length_b   1.000
_cell.length_c   1.000
_cell.angle_alpha   90.00
_cell.angle_beta   90.00
_cell.angle_gamma   90.00
#
_symmetry.space_group_name_H-M   'P 1'
#
loop_
_entity.id
_entity.type
_entity.pdbx_description
1 polymer ?
#
loop_
_entity_poly.entity_id
_entity_poly.type
_entity_poly.pdbx_seq_one_letter_code
_entity_poly.pdbx_strand_id
1 'polypeptide(L)'
;GQRSDTLPWFWRFGDVGNSGGPRMQECMYSDCPLSWLRAKARFCRWSEELTLVGYEMQWTVNWFRWKENQWRQRLKDLDDEERPPGMDAYCHKQVGLWGSLADEARDRFSTHLGRPLFS
;
A
#
# COMPACT_ATOMS: atom_id res chain seq x y z
N GLY A 1 -36.65 -1.92 -10.85
CA GLY A 1 -36.13 -0.77 -11.61
C GLY A 1 -37.23 0.25 -11.73
N GLN A 2 -37.06 1.42 -11.14
CA GLN A 2 -37.87 2.59 -11.44
C GLN A 2 -37.03 3.82 -11.13
N ARG A 3 -36.40 4.35 -12.19
CA ARG A 3 -35.77 5.67 -12.20
C ARG A 3 -36.90 6.66 -12.45
N SER A 4 -37.29 7.41 -11.43
CA SER A 4 -38.12 8.61 -11.62
C SER A 4 -37.18 9.74 -12.03
N ASP A 5 -37.13 9.98 -13.33
CA ASP A 5 -36.22 10.90 -14.03
C ASP A 5 -36.70 12.35 -13.94
N THR A 6 -36.66 12.94 -12.76
CA THR A 6 -36.78 14.41 -12.68
C THR A 6 -35.85 14.99 -11.64
N LEU A 7 -34.58 15.13 -12.05
CA LEU A 7 -33.71 16.20 -11.56
C LEU A 7 -33.67 17.28 -12.65
N PRO A 8 -34.06 18.55 -12.39
CA PRO A 8 -34.41 19.47 -13.49
C PRO A 8 -33.53 20.76 -13.57
N TRP A 9 -33.75 21.76 -14.45
CA TRP A 9 -33.35 21.99 -15.88
C TRP A 9 -31.95 22.60 -16.07
N PHE A 10 -31.15 22.76 -15.02
CA PHE A 10 -29.68 22.97 -15.03
C PHE A 10 -29.18 22.88 -13.58
N TRP A 11 -29.90 22.12 -12.73
CA TRP A 11 -29.95 22.23 -11.26
C TRP A 11 -30.51 23.60 -10.80
N ARG A 12 -31.71 23.98 -11.30
CA ARG A 12 -32.30 25.33 -11.45
C ARG A 12 -32.08 26.36 -10.32
N PHE A 13 -31.54 27.53 -10.69
CA PHE A 13 -31.50 28.76 -9.88
C PHE A 13 -32.73 29.66 -10.13
N GLY A 14 -33.23 30.30 -9.06
CA GLY A 14 -33.86 31.64 -9.03
C GLY A 14 -35.13 31.92 -9.84
N ASP A 15 -36.27 31.57 -9.26
CA ASP A 15 -37.63 32.13 -9.35
C ASP A 15 -37.94 33.24 -10.38
N VAL A 16 -38.84 32.94 -11.34
CA VAL A 16 -39.88 33.88 -11.79
C VAL A 16 -41.14 33.08 -12.10
N GLY A 17 -41.92 32.78 -11.06
CA GLY A 17 -43.36 32.56 -11.18
C GLY A 17 -43.80 31.21 -11.75
N ASN A 18 -43.75 30.15 -10.94
CA ASN A 18 -44.78 29.11 -11.02
C ASN A 18 -44.93 28.34 -9.72
N SER A 19 -46.17 28.23 -9.27
CA SER A 19 -46.62 27.65 -8.02
C SER A 19 -46.63 26.13 -8.11
N GLY A 20 -45.65 25.44 -7.50
CA GLY A 20 -45.74 23.99 -7.30
C GLY A 20 -44.41 23.25 -7.20
N GLY A 21 -43.86 23.16 -5.98
CA GLY A 21 -42.99 22.06 -5.56
C GLY A 21 -41.57 22.45 -5.11
N PRO A 22 -41.29 22.59 -3.80
CA PRO A 22 -39.95 22.82 -3.29
C PRO A 22 -39.32 21.50 -2.82
N ARG A 23 -38.50 20.86 -3.65
CA ARG A 23 -37.52 19.86 -3.18
C ARG A 23 -36.18 20.03 -3.90
N MET A 24 -35.56 21.18 -3.69
CA MET A 24 -34.15 21.40 -4.03
C MET A 24 -33.54 22.42 -3.06
N GLN A 25 -33.51 22.05 -1.78
CA GLN A 25 -32.66 22.74 -0.79
C GLN A 25 -31.89 21.71 0.05
N GLU A 26 -32.42 20.50 0.23
CA GLU A 26 -31.73 19.43 0.95
C GLU A 26 -30.65 18.72 0.11
N CYS A 27 -30.94 18.27 -1.12
CA CYS A 27 -29.99 17.41 -1.88
C CYS A 27 -28.71 18.11 -2.37
N MET A 28 -28.75 19.44 -2.54
CA MET A 28 -27.57 20.24 -2.91
C MET A 28 -26.64 20.49 -1.71
N TYR A 29 -27.17 20.40 -0.49
CA TYR A 29 -26.40 20.45 0.75
C TYR A 29 -26.01 19.06 1.28
N SER A 30 -26.80 18.01 1.03
CA SER A 30 -26.58 16.71 1.65
C SER A 30 -25.71 15.76 0.82
N ASP A 31 -26.04 15.40 -0.42
CA ASP A 31 -25.58 14.10 -0.94
C ASP A 31 -24.64 14.13 -2.16
N CYS A 32 -24.68 15.16 -3.01
CA CYS A 32 -23.78 15.26 -4.16
C CYS A 32 -22.32 15.56 -3.74
N PRO A 33 -22.07 16.52 -2.83
CA PRO A 33 -20.74 16.73 -2.26
C PRO A 33 -20.23 15.48 -1.54
N LEU A 34 -21.08 14.77 -0.80
CA LEU A 34 -20.69 13.54 -0.09
C LEU A 34 -20.25 12.43 -1.05
N SER A 35 -20.94 12.23 -2.18
CA SER A 35 -20.56 11.20 -3.16
C SER A 35 -19.20 11.47 -3.79
N TRP A 36 -18.92 12.73 -4.17
CA TRP A 36 -17.63 13.15 -4.69
C TRP A 36 -16.54 13.13 -3.62
N LEU A 37 -16.82 13.61 -2.40
CA LEU A 37 -15.88 13.57 -1.28
C LEU A 37 -15.51 12.12 -0.92
N ARG A 38 -16.47 11.18 -0.95
CA ARG A 38 -16.19 9.75 -0.75
C ARG A 38 -15.32 9.17 -1.86
N ALA A 39 -15.58 9.52 -3.12
CA ALA A 39 -14.75 9.09 -4.25
C ALA A 39 -13.32 9.65 -4.15
N LYS A 40 -13.19 10.93 -3.83
CA LYS A 40 -11.91 11.60 -3.60
C LYS A 40 -11.16 11.00 -2.42
N ALA A 41 -11.82 10.77 -1.29
CA ALA A 41 -11.22 10.16 -0.12
C ALA A 41 -10.70 8.75 -0.40
N ARG A 42 -11.45 7.94 -1.16
CA ARG A 42 -10.97 6.64 -1.64
C ARG A 42 -9.73 6.80 -2.50
N PHE A 43 -9.76 7.69 -3.49
CA PHE A 43 -8.62 7.94 -4.37
C PHE A 43 -7.37 8.34 -3.58
N CYS A 44 -7.48 9.29 -2.64
CA CYS A 44 -6.38 9.69 -1.77
C CYS A 44 -5.84 8.50 -0.96
N ARG A 45 -6.73 7.69 -0.35
CA ARG A 45 -6.33 6.51 0.41
C ARG A 45 -5.60 5.48 -0.46
N TRP A 46 -6.11 5.19 -1.66
CA TRP A 46 -5.43 4.27 -2.58
C TRP A 46 -4.05 4.79 -3.01
N SER A 47 -3.92 6.11 -3.20
CA SER A 47 -2.62 6.73 -3.52
C SER A 47 -1.63 6.62 -2.36
N GLU A 48 -2.09 6.78 -1.12
CA GLU A 48 -1.30 6.56 0.09
C GLU A 48 -0.90 5.09 0.22
N GLU A 49 -1.85 4.17 0.09
CA GLU A 49 -1.62 2.72 0.15
C GLU A 49 -0.59 2.27 -0.90
N LEU A 50 -0.67 2.77 -2.14
CA LEU A 50 0.32 2.45 -3.17
C LEU A 50 1.74 2.87 -2.78
N THR A 51 1.86 4.01 -2.11
CA THR A 51 3.15 4.52 -1.63
C THR A 51 3.66 3.67 -0.45
N LEU A 52 2.78 3.34 0.50
CA LEU A 52 3.10 2.50 1.65
C LEU A 52 3.56 1.10 1.24
N VAL A 53 2.86 0.46 0.31
CA VAL A 53 3.23 -0.87 -0.21
C VAL A 53 4.63 -0.85 -0.83
N GLY A 54 5.00 0.23 -1.52
CA GLY A 54 6.36 0.41 -2.02
C GLY A 54 7.42 0.41 -0.92
N TYR A 55 7.15 1.09 0.20
CA TYR A 55 8.04 1.09 1.37
C TYR A 55 8.06 -0.27 2.08
N GLU A 56 6.91 -0.94 2.21
CA GLU A 56 6.83 -2.28 2.82
C GLU A 56 7.66 -3.31 2.03
N MET A 57 7.65 -3.25 0.71
CA MET A 57 8.51 -4.07 -0.15
C MET A 57 10.00 -3.83 0.15
N GLN A 58 10.41 -2.55 0.25
CA GLN A 58 11.79 -2.18 0.60
C GLN A 58 12.17 -2.69 2.00
N TRP A 59 11.29 -2.50 2.99
CA TRP A 59 11.51 -2.97 4.36
C TRP A 59 11.62 -4.49 4.43
N THR A 60 10.83 -5.21 3.64
CA THR A 60 10.89 -6.67 3.57
C THR A 60 12.27 -7.14 3.09
N VAL A 61 12.81 -6.55 2.02
CA VAL A 61 14.16 -6.88 1.52
C VAL A 61 15.23 -6.50 2.55
N ASN A 62 15.12 -5.32 3.16
CA ASN A 62 16.05 -4.87 4.20
C ASN A 62 16.02 -5.80 5.42
N TRP A 63 14.86 -6.31 5.79
CA TRP A 63 14.71 -7.26 6.89
C TRP A 63 15.41 -8.59 6.59
N PHE A 64 15.29 -9.12 5.36
CA PHE A 64 16.03 -10.31 4.95
C PHE A 64 17.55 -10.10 4.99
N ARG A 65 18.04 -8.95 4.51
CA ARG A 65 19.47 -8.60 4.60
C ARG A 65 19.94 -8.44 6.03
N TRP A 66 19.10 -7.86 6.89
CA TRP A 66 19.39 -7.78 8.31
C TRP A 66 19.48 -9.18 8.94
N LYS A 67 18.56 -10.09 8.62
CA LYS A 67 18.62 -11.49 9.06
C LYS A 67 19.87 -12.22 8.58
N GLU A 68 20.24 -12.05 7.31
CA GLU A 68 21.50 -12.55 6.76
C GLU A 68 22.69 -12.08 7.61
N ASN A 69 22.76 -10.77 7.89
CA ASN A 69 23.84 -10.18 8.67
C ASN A 69 23.86 -10.66 10.13
N GLN A 70 22.70 -10.89 10.74
CA GLN A 70 22.62 -11.46 12.09
C GLN A 70 23.25 -12.85 12.14
N TRP A 71 23.04 -13.70 11.13
CA TRP A 71 23.69 -15.00 11.07
C TRP A 71 25.19 -14.90 10.78
N ARG A 72 25.62 -13.92 9.97
CA ARG A 72 27.05 -13.62 9.78
C ARG A 72 27.73 -13.13 11.05
N GLN A 73 27.04 -12.34 11.89
CA GLN A 73 27.55 -11.89 13.17
C GLN A 73 27.69 -13.05 14.15
N ARG A 74 26.69 -13.94 14.25
CA ARG A 74 26.77 -15.15 15.09
C ARG A 74 27.95 -16.05 14.76
N LEU A 75 28.35 -16.14 13.49
CA LEU A 75 29.56 -16.86 13.07
C LEU A 75 30.86 -16.21 13.59
N LYS A 76 30.86 -14.89 13.76
CA LYS A 76 32.02 -14.13 14.22
C LYS A 76 32.12 -14.07 15.74
N ASP A 77 30.97 -14.02 16.42
CA ASP A 77 30.88 -13.78 17.85
C ASP A 77 31.09 -15.07 18.68
N LEU A 78 31.03 -16.25 18.07
CA LEU A 78 31.25 -17.53 18.76
C LEU A 78 32.73 -17.92 18.76
N ASP A 79 33.30 -18.03 19.96
CA ASP A 79 34.62 -18.62 20.17
C ASP A 79 34.62 -20.11 19.78
N ASP A 80 35.76 -20.60 19.29
CA ASP A 80 35.90 -21.97 18.77
C ASP A 80 35.65 -23.04 19.86
N GLU A 81 35.86 -22.72 21.14
CA GLU A 81 35.67 -23.63 22.27
C GLU A 81 34.19 -23.82 22.65
N GLU A 82 33.35 -22.81 22.38
CA GLU A 82 31.89 -22.87 22.59
C GLU A 82 31.13 -23.36 21.35
N ARG A 83 31.83 -23.54 20.22
CA ARG A 83 31.23 -23.81 18.92
C ARG A 83 30.80 -25.28 18.79
N PRO A 84 29.50 -25.57 18.68
CA PRO A 84 29.04 -26.92 18.47
C PRO A 84 29.43 -27.44 17.07
N PRO A 85 29.70 -28.74 16.92
CA PRO A 85 30.00 -29.33 15.62
C PRO A 85 28.82 -29.13 14.66
N GLY A 86 29.11 -28.61 13.46
CA GLY A 86 28.11 -28.36 12.42
C GLY A 86 27.38 -27.00 12.51
N MET A 87 27.63 -26.19 13.54
CA MET A 87 27.06 -24.85 13.67
C MET A 87 27.48 -23.96 12.48
N ASP A 88 28.74 -24.02 12.06
CA ASP A 88 29.23 -23.22 10.94
C ASP A 88 28.52 -23.55 9.63
N ALA A 89 28.37 -24.85 9.34
CA ALA A 89 27.64 -25.30 8.16
C ALA A 89 26.17 -24.84 8.19
N TYR A 90 25.53 -24.90 9.36
CA TYR A 90 24.17 -24.43 9.54
C TYR A 90 24.06 -22.91 9.35
N CYS A 91 24.94 -22.12 9.97
CA CYS A 91 24.95 -20.67 9.82
C CYS A 91 25.23 -20.25 8.38
N HIS A 92 26.18 -20.88 7.69
CA HIS A 92 26.40 -20.63 6.26
C HIS A 92 25.16 -20.92 5.42
N LYS A 93 24.44 -22.01 5.71
CA LYS A 93 23.16 -22.30 5.05
C LYS A 93 22.13 -21.21 5.33
N GLN A 94 22.02 -20.71 6.56
CA GLN A 94 21.10 -19.62 6.90
C GLN A 94 21.46 -18.33 6.17
N VAL A 95 22.73 -17.95 6.15
CA VAL A 95 23.22 -16.78 5.40
C VAL A 95 22.85 -16.90 3.92
N GLY A 96 23.11 -18.04 3.30
CA GLY A 96 22.73 -18.29 1.90
C GLY A 96 21.22 -18.20 1.67
N LEU A 97 20.42 -18.82 2.54
CA LEU A 97 18.96 -18.80 2.45
C LEU A 97 18.41 -17.36 2.50
N TRP A 98 18.81 -16.58 3.51
CA TRP A 98 18.32 -15.21 3.68
C TRP A 98 18.81 -14.28 2.57
N GLY A 99 20.04 -14.48 2.08
CA GLY A 99 20.57 -13.76 0.91
C GLY A 99 19.75 -14.03 -0.34
N SER A 100 19.49 -15.30 -0.66
CA SER A 100 18.67 -15.69 -1.82
C SER A 100 17.25 -15.15 -1.74
N LEU A 101 16.61 -15.18 -0.56
CA LEU A 101 15.29 -14.59 -0.36
C LEU A 101 15.30 -13.07 -0.59
N ALA A 102 16.34 -12.37 -0.13
CA ALA A 102 16.48 -10.94 -0.35
C ALA A 102 16.63 -10.59 -1.85
N ASP A 103 17.45 -11.36 -2.57
CA ASP A 103 17.66 -11.18 -4.01
C ASP A 103 16.38 -11.48 -4.81
N GLU A 104 15.74 -12.63 -4.55
CA GLU A 104 14.48 -13.01 -5.21
C GLU A 104 13.35 -12.02 -4.94
N ALA A 105 13.21 -11.55 -3.69
CA ALA A 105 12.21 -10.55 -3.35
C ALA A 105 12.47 -9.22 -4.06
N ARG A 106 13.72 -8.75 -4.07
CA ARG A 106 14.10 -7.52 -4.78
C ARG A 106 13.74 -7.60 -6.26
N ASP A 107 14.08 -8.71 -6.92
CA ASP A 107 13.90 -8.87 -8.36
C ASP A 107 12.41 -8.95 -8.72
N ARG A 108 11.62 -9.73 -7.95
CA ARG A 108 10.16 -9.83 -8.14
C ARG A 108 9.46 -8.50 -7.89
N PHE A 109 9.81 -7.81 -6.81
CA PHE A 109 9.19 -6.52 -6.48
C PHE A 109 9.57 -5.43 -7.48
N SER A 110 10.83 -5.38 -7.94
CA SER A 110 11.26 -4.44 -8.98
C SER A 110 10.51 -4.68 -10.30
N THR A 111 10.28 -5.95 -10.65
CA THR A 111 9.48 -6.33 -11.82
C THR A 111 8.03 -5.86 -11.68
N HIS A 112 7.41 -6.04 -10.51
CA HIS A 112 6.03 -5.59 -10.25
C HIS A 112 5.87 -4.08 -10.25
N LEU A 113 6.85 -3.33 -9.74
CA LEU A 113 6.82 -1.88 -9.72
C LEU A 113 7.21 -1.25 -11.07
N GLY A 114 7.76 -2.03 -12.01
CA GLY A 114 8.29 -1.54 -13.29
C GLY A 114 9.49 -0.58 -13.13
N ARG A 115 10.13 -0.58 -11.97
CA ARG A 115 11.26 0.28 -11.60
C ARG A 115 12.13 -0.41 -10.55
N PRO A 116 13.43 -0.08 -10.44
CA PRO A 116 14.28 -0.64 -9.40
C PRO A 116 13.73 -0.29 -8.00
N LEU A 117 13.80 -1.26 -7.08
CA LEU A 117 13.31 -1.09 -5.71
C LEU A 117 14.10 -0.05 -4.91
N PHE A 118 15.40 0.02 -5.17
CA PHE A 118 16.35 0.94 -4.56
C PHE A 118 16.89 1.85 -5.67
N SER A 119 16.78 3.15 -5.47
CA SER A 119 17.30 4.19 -6.38
C SER A 119 18.72 4.59 -6.03
#